data_AF-A0A353BFL2-F1
#
_entry.id   AF-A0A353BFL2-F1
#
_cell.length_a   1.000
_cell.length_b   1.000
_cell.length_c   1.000
_cell.angle_alpha   90.00
_cell.angle_beta   90.00
_cell.angle_gamma   90.00
#
_symmetry.space_group_name_H-M   'P 1'
#
loop_
_entity.id
_entity.type
_entity.pdbx_description
1 polymer ?
#
loop_
_entity_poly.entity_id
_entity_poly.type
_entity_poly.pdbx_seq_one_letter_code
_entity_poly.pdbx_strand_id
1 'polypeptide(L)'
;MPRSRYSITADDVLHVTEYLTNQLHDHRLDACEDEESYEQFEEAIHTPGGKKKRAEALNAWCEAFLNRNEWKRLNTNVRKRRQRYLRHNDYATLTVSARSHELLQQLSARDNVTFSDILEHCLSKAVKSSRKIPRSR
;
A
#
# COMPACT_ATOMS: atom_id res chain seq x y z
N MET A 1 2.16 28.42 2.34
CA MET A 1 2.02 27.85 0.99
C MET A 1 1.22 26.57 1.08
N PRO A 2 0.15 26.38 0.27
CA PRO A 2 -0.60 25.12 0.29
C PRO A 2 0.34 23.99 -0.14
N ARG A 3 0.46 22.94 0.68
CA ARG A 3 1.28 21.77 0.37
C ARG A 3 0.86 21.23 -1.00
N SER A 4 1.83 20.95 -1.88
CA SER A 4 1.52 20.34 -3.17
C SER A 4 0.67 19.09 -2.92
N ARG A 5 -0.44 18.96 -3.66
CA ARG A 5 -1.16 17.70 -3.70
C ARG A 5 -0.16 16.62 -4.10
N TYR A 6 -0.24 15.46 -3.45
CA TYR A 6 0.67 14.36 -3.79
C TYR A 6 0.51 14.04 -5.27
N SER A 7 1.61 13.99 -6.00
CA SER A 7 1.64 13.79 -7.44
C SER A 7 2.11 12.37 -7.74
N ILE A 8 1.37 11.71 -8.63
CA ILE A 8 1.72 10.43 -9.24
C ILE A 8 3.02 10.64 -10.00
N THR A 9 4.03 9.83 -9.71
CA THR A 9 5.33 9.85 -10.39
C THR A 9 5.41 8.77 -11.47
N ALA A 10 6.42 8.83 -12.33
CA ALA A 10 6.62 7.85 -13.40
C ALA A 10 6.68 6.39 -12.89
N ASP A 11 7.19 6.16 -11.69
CA ASP A 11 7.28 4.82 -11.09
C ASP A 11 5.94 4.30 -10.58
N ASP A 12 5.00 5.21 -10.27
CA ASP A 12 3.70 4.83 -9.73
C ASP A 12 2.71 4.45 -10.84
N VAL A 13 2.96 4.85 -12.10
CA VAL A 13 2.02 4.75 -13.24
C VAL A 13 1.38 3.38 -13.33
N LEU A 14 2.18 2.30 -13.38
CA LEU A 14 1.65 0.94 -13.51
C LEU A 14 0.69 0.58 -12.38
N HIS A 15 1.03 0.93 -11.15
CA HIS A 15 0.18 0.61 -10.01
C HIS A 15 -1.07 1.48 -9.96
N VAL A 16 -0.93 2.77 -10.28
CA VAL A 16 -2.06 3.70 -10.29
C VAL A 16 -3.05 3.31 -11.37
N THR A 17 -2.58 2.97 -12.57
CA THR A 17 -3.41 2.41 -13.63
C THR A 17 -4.15 1.18 -13.14
N GLU A 18 -3.44 0.15 -12.64
CA GLU A 18 -4.06 -1.08 -12.13
C GLU A 18 -5.10 -0.81 -11.02
N TYR A 19 -4.78 0.07 -10.08
CA TYR A 19 -5.69 0.43 -9.01
C TYR A 19 -6.95 1.11 -9.55
N LEU A 20 -6.79 2.13 -10.40
CA LEU A 20 -7.92 2.90 -10.94
C LEU A 20 -8.77 2.06 -11.87
N THR A 21 -8.18 1.23 -12.75
CA THR A 21 -8.91 0.28 -13.59
C THR A 21 -9.80 -0.62 -12.73
N ASN A 22 -9.26 -1.19 -11.64
CA ASN A 22 -10.06 -2.03 -10.73
C ASN A 22 -11.17 -1.23 -10.02
N GLN A 23 -10.90 0.00 -9.59
CA GLN A 23 -11.93 0.81 -8.92
C GLN A 23 -13.04 1.26 -9.88
N LEU A 24 -12.70 1.61 -11.12
CA LEU A 24 -13.66 1.96 -12.16
C LEU A 24 -14.51 0.75 -12.55
N HIS A 25 -13.89 -0.42 -12.75
CA HIS A 25 -14.59 -1.66 -13.07
C HIS A 25 -15.55 -2.11 -11.95
N ASP A 26 -15.16 -1.94 -10.69
CA ASP A 26 -16.00 -2.27 -9.53
C ASP A 26 -17.07 -1.19 -9.22
N HIS A 27 -17.16 -0.11 -10.01
CA HIS A 27 -18.00 1.07 -9.74
C HIS A 27 -17.82 1.63 -8.31
N ARG A 28 -16.58 1.68 -7.84
CA ARG A 28 -16.21 2.10 -6.46
C ARG A 28 -15.80 3.56 -6.35
N LEU A 29 -15.82 4.30 -7.45
CA LEU A 29 -15.55 5.73 -7.50
C LEU A 29 -16.88 6.44 -7.73
N ASP A 30 -17.29 7.23 -6.74
CA ASP A 30 -18.54 7.99 -6.76
C ASP A 30 -18.48 9.12 -7.79
N ALA A 31 -17.28 9.53 -8.19
CA ALA A 31 -17.05 10.68 -9.05
C ALA A 31 -16.83 10.32 -10.54
N CYS A 32 -16.93 9.04 -10.92
CA CYS A 32 -16.70 8.55 -12.28
C CYS A 32 -17.87 7.66 -12.74
N GLU A 33 -19.08 8.21 -12.78
CA GLU A 33 -20.29 7.50 -13.22
C GLU A 33 -20.56 7.64 -14.72
N ASP A 34 -19.88 8.56 -15.40
CA ASP A 34 -20.06 8.92 -16.81
C ASP A 34 -19.05 8.24 -17.74
N GLU A 35 -19.51 7.87 -18.93
CA GLU A 35 -18.70 7.23 -19.98
C GLU A 35 -17.51 8.11 -20.40
N GLU A 36 -17.66 9.43 -20.37
CA GLU A 36 -16.61 10.40 -20.66
C GLU A 36 -15.42 10.29 -19.69
N SER A 37 -15.68 10.09 -18.38
CA SER A 37 -14.60 9.91 -17.41
C SER A 37 -13.77 8.65 -17.69
N TYR A 38 -14.41 7.58 -18.18
CA TYR A 38 -13.75 6.34 -18.53
C TYR A 38 -12.91 6.48 -19.81
N GLU A 39 -13.45 7.12 -20.84
CA GLU A 39 -12.72 7.40 -22.08
C GLU A 39 -11.47 8.25 -21.81
N GLN A 40 -11.60 9.32 -21.03
CA GLN A 40 -10.46 10.18 -20.67
C GLN A 40 -9.42 9.43 -19.81
N PHE A 41 -9.85 8.45 -19.02
CA PHE A 41 -8.93 7.58 -18.28
C PHE A 41 -8.12 6.68 -19.22
N GLU A 42 -8.79 6.04 -20.18
CA GLU A 42 -8.16 5.19 -21.21
C GLU A 42 -7.13 5.99 -22.02
N GLU A 43 -7.47 7.21 -22.43
CA GLU A 43 -6.53 8.12 -23.11
C GLU A 43 -5.31 8.46 -22.23
N ALA A 44 -5.52 8.70 -20.93
CA ALA A 44 -4.45 9.03 -20.00
C ALA A 44 -3.45 7.87 -19.83
N ILE A 45 -3.93 6.61 -19.75
CA ILE A 45 -3.04 5.45 -19.58
C ILE A 45 -2.32 5.06 -20.89
N HIS A 46 -2.93 5.35 -22.03
CA HIS A 46 -2.35 5.10 -23.36
C HIS A 46 -1.54 6.29 -23.92
N THR A 47 -1.44 7.39 -23.17
CA THR A 47 -0.71 8.60 -23.58
C THR A 47 0.72 8.26 -24.08
N PRO A 48 1.09 8.72 -25.30
CA PRO A 48 2.41 8.48 -25.87
C PRO A 48 3.49 9.32 -25.20
N GLY A 49 4.74 8.85 -25.22
CA GLY A 49 5.89 9.56 -24.64
C GLY A 49 6.34 9.05 -23.26
N GLY A 50 6.03 7.79 -22.94
CA GLY A 50 6.61 7.07 -21.81
C GLY A 50 5.96 7.38 -20.46
N LYS A 51 6.54 6.81 -19.40
CA LYS A 51 5.95 6.83 -18.05
C LYS A 51 5.77 8.22 -17.48
N LYS A 52 6.67 9.17 -17.76
CA LYS A 52 6.57 10.54 -17.23
C LYS A 52 5.32 11.26 -17.74
N LYS A 53 5.09 11.23 -19.05
CA LYS A 53 3.90 11.86 -19.66
C LYS A 53 2.60 11.18 -19.21
N ARG A 54 2.61 9.85 -19.07
CA ARG A 54 1.45 9.12 -18.51
C ARG A 54 1.17 9.51 -17.07
N ALA A 55 2.20 9.72 -16.25
CA ALA A 55 2.02 10.20 -14.89
C ALA A 55 1.40 11.61 -14.86
N GLU A 56 1.82 12.51 -15.74
CA GLU A 56 1.23 13.85 -15.89
C GLU A 56 -0.24 13.77 -16.33
N ALA A 57 -0.55 12.95 -17.34
CA ALA A 57 -1.92 12.72 -17.80
C ALA A 57 -2.82 12.12 -16.71
N LEU A 58 -2.32 11.13 -15.98
CA LEU A 58 -3.05 10.54 -14.85
C LEU A 58 -3.28 11.52 -13.70
N ASN A 59 -2.31 12.39 -13.38
CA ASN A 59 -2.55 13.45 -12.40
C ASN A 59 -3.65 14.41 -12.87
N ALA A 60 -3.64 14.80 -14.14
CA ALA A 60 -4.66 15.68 -14.70
C ALA A 60 -6.06 15.05 -14.67
N TRP A 61 -6.17 13.79 -15.11
CA TRP A 61 -7.42 13.03 -15.03
C TRP A 61 -7.92 12.94 -13.59
N CYS A 62 -7.06 12.55 -12.65
CA CYS A 62 -7.49 12.45 -11.28
C CYS A 62 -7.86 13.78 -10.62
N GLU A 63 -7.25 14.90 -11.02
CA GLU A 63 -7.65 16.22 -10.53
C GLU A 63 -9.00 16.68 -11.09
N ALA A 64 -9.33 16.25 -12.31
CA ALA A 64 -10.60 16.56 -12.96
C ALA A 64 -11.75 15.71 -12.40
N PHE A 65 -11.53 14.40 -12.21
CA PHE A 65 -12.60 13.44 -11.92
C PHE A 65 -12.64 12.97 -10.47
N LEU A 66 -11.52 12.81 -9.77
CA LEU A 66 -11.57 12.26 -8.41
C LEU A 66 -11.96 13.32 -7.39
N ASN A 67 -12.87 12.95 -6.50
CA ASN A 67 -13.15 13.77 -5.34
C ASN A 67 -11.98 13.74 -4.33
N ARG A 68 -12.00 14.68 -3.38
CA ARG A 68 -10.90 14.83 -2.40
C ARG A 68 -10.65 13.56 -1.56
N ASN A 69 -11.70 12.80 -1.26
CA ASN A 69 -11.59 11.59 -0.44
C ASN A 69 -10.98 10.44 -1.23
N GLU A 70 -11.42 10.24 -2.47
CA GLU A 70 -10.87 9.25 -3.41
C GLU A 70 -9.41 9.54 -3.71
N TRP A 71 -9.08 10.80 -4.02
CA TRP A 71 -7.70 11.24 -4.23
C TRP A 71 -6.82 10.96 -3.00
N LYS A 72 -7.34 11.19 -1.80
CA LYS A 72 -6.63 10.87 -0.55
C LYS A 72 -6.43 9.36 -0.38
N ARG A 73 -7.43 8.54 -0.71
CA ARG A 73 -7.34 7.06 -0.66
C ARG A 73 -6.31 6.54 -1.65
N LEU A 74 -6.34 6.99 -2.90
CA LEU A 74 -5.35 6.66 -3.93
C LEU A 74 -3.94 6.97 -3.44
N ASN A 75 -3.71 8.22 -3.00
CA ASN A 75 -2.39 8.65 -2.52
C ASN A 75 -1.89 7.84 -1.32
N THR A 76 -2.79 7.42 -0.43
CA THR A 76 -2.44 6.55 0.68
C THR A 76 -2.01 5.17 0.20
N ASN A 77 -2.72 4.58 -0.77
CA ASN A 77 -2.39 3.28 -1.35
C ASN A 77 -1.05 3.31 -2.11
N VAL A 78 -0.82 4.32 -2.94
CA VAL A 78 0.44 4.50 -3.68
C VAL A 78 1.62 4.65 -2.70
N ARG A 79 1.48 5.48 -1.66
CA ARG A 79 2.51 5.62 -0.62
C ARG A 79 2.81 4.30 0.09
N LYS A 80 1.78 3.55 0.48
CA LYS A 80 1.95 2.23 1.11
C LYS A 80 2.65 1.24 0.19
N ARG A 81 2.37 1.25 -1.12
CA ARG A 81 3.07 0.40 -2.07
C ARG A 81 4.53 0.82 -2.21
N ARG A 82 4.81 2.11 -2.35
CA ARG A 82 6.19 2.61 -2.42
C ARG A 82 7.01 2.23 -1.19
N GLN A 83 6.43 2.39 0.00
CA GLN A 83 7.07 1.96 1.25
C GLN A 83 7.34 0.45 1.26
N ARG A 84 6.37 -0.38 0.83
CA ARG A 84 6.55 -1.82 0.72
C ARG A 84 7.63 -2.21 -0.29
N TYR A 85 7.72 -1.51 -1.42
CA TYR A 85 8.75 -1.76 -2.42
C TYR A 85 10.15 -1.40 -1.90
N LEU A 86 10.30 -0.23 -1.26
CA LEU A 86 11.57 0.22 -0.69
C LEU A 86 12.06 -0.67 0.45
N ARG A 87 11.12 -1.25 1.23
CA ARG A 87 11.41 -2.08 2.40
C ARG A 87 11.11 -3.56 2.20
N HIS A 88 11.08 -4.01 0.93
CA HIS A 88 10.65 -5.38 0.59
C HIS A 88 11.50 -6.45 1.30
N ASN A 89 12.78 -6.17 1.51
CA ASN A 89 13.70 -7.12 2.16
C ASN A 89 13.74 -6.99 3.69
N ASP A 90 13.09 -5.97 4.26
CA ASP A 90 13.16 -5.68 5.69
C ASP A 90 12.03 -6.33 6.49
N TYR A 91 10.93 -6.72 5.82
CA TYR A 91 9.75 -7.28 6.48
C TYR A 91 9.24 -8.54 5.79
N ALA A 92 8.85 -9.53 6.58
CA ALA A 92 8.17 -10.74 6.12
C ALA A 92 6.74 -10.78 6.65
N THR A 93 5.80 -11.28 5.82
CA THR A 93 4.45 -11.60 6.29
C THR A 93 4.46 -13.00 6.88
N LEU A 94 3.94 -13.13 8.10
CA LEU A 94 3.89 -14.38 8.84
C LEU A 94 2.45 -14.66 9.31
N THR A 95 2.04 -15.91 9.22
CA THR A 95 0.76 -16.38 9.74
C THR A 95 0.99 -17.01 11.11
N VAL A 96 0.22 -16.60 12.11
CA VAL A 96 0.28 -17.10 13.48
C VAL A 96 -1.08 -17.56 13.95
N SER A 97 -1.10 -18.41 14.98
CA SER A 97 -2.36 -18.80 15.62
C SER A 97 -3.06 -17.60 16.26
N ALA A 98 -4.40 -17.62 16.34
CA ALA A 98 -5.18 -16.56 16.97
C ALA A 98 -4.72 -16.30 18.43
N ARG A 99 -4.45 -17.36 19.18
CA ARG A 99 -3.93 -17.25 20.55
C ARG A 99 -2.56 -16.56 20.62
N SER A 100 -1.66 -16.87 19.69
CA SER A 100 -0.36 -16.21 19.60
C SER A 100 -0.52 -14.71 19.33
N HIS A 101 -1.46 -14.36 18.44
CA HIS A 101 -1.76 -12.97 18.12
C HIS A 101 -2.31 -12.20 19.33
N GLU A 102 -3.23 -12.79 20.10
CA GLU A 102 -3.76 -12.19 21.35
C GLU A 102 -2.64 -11.90 22.36
N LEU A 103 -1.72 -12.84 22.56
CA LEU A 103 -0.57 -12.66 23.45
C LEU A 103 0.34 -11.53 22.97
N LEU A 104 0.62 -11.45 21.67
CA LEU A 104 1.40 -10.34 21.08
C LEU A 104 0.70 -9.00 21.31
N GLN A 105 -0.62 -8.95 21.15
CA GLN A 105 -1.41 -7.74 21.37
C GLN A 105 -1.36 -7.27 22.83
N GLN A 106 -1.49 -8.19 23.78
CA GLN A 106 -1.39 -7.88 25.21
C GLN A 106 0.00 -7.34 25.58
N LEU A 107 1.07 -7.98 25.09
CA LEU A 107 2.44 -7.56 25.34
C LEU A 107 2.75 -6.20 24.70
N SER A 108 2.30 -5.98 23.47
CA SER A 108 2.48 -4.72 22.75
C SER A 108 1.78 -3.56 23.46
N ALA A 109 0.56 -3.78 23.95
CA ALA A 109 -0.19 -2.77 24.70
C ALA A 109 0.44 -2.47 26.06
N ARG A 110 0.96 -3.49 26.77
CA ARG A 110 1.59 -3.34 28.09
C ARG A 110 2.91 -2.57 28.01
N ASP A 111 3.76 -2.94 27.06
CA ASP A 111 5.15 -2.46 26.99
C ASP A 111 5.31 -1.31 25.97
N ASN A 112 4.24 -0.94 25.25
CA ASN A 112 4.21 0.07 24.20
C ASN A 112 5.28 -0.13 23.11
N VAL A 113 5.43 -1.38 22.67
CA VAL A 113 6.40 -1.82 21.66
C VAL A 113 5.71 -2.52 20.50
N THR A 114 6.40 -2.66 19.36
CA THR A 114 5.84 -3.33 18.18
C THR A 114 5.89 -4.86 18.33
N PHE A 115 5.11 -5.57 17.52
CA PHE A 115 5.18 -7.04 17.47
C PHE A 115 6.57 -7.51 17.05
N SER A 116 7.24 -6.79 16.15
CA SER A 116 8.61 -7.11 15.73
C SER A 116 9.58 -7.04 16.91
N ASP A 117 9.52 -5.99 17.73
CA ASP A 117 10.40 -5.84 18.90
C ASP A 117 10.23 -7.01 19.89
N ILE A 118 8.97 -7.40 20.14
CA ILE A 118 8.63 -8.52 21.02
C ILE A 118 9.20 -9.83 20.45
N LEU A 119 8.98 -10.08 19.16
CA LEU A 119 9.45 -11.30 18.49
C LEU A 119 10.98 -11.37 18.48
N GLU A 120 11.67 -10.27 18.15
CA GLU A 120 13.12 -10.20 18.17
C GLU A 120 13.68 -10.44 19.58
N HIS A 121 13.07 -9.86 20.61
CA HIS A 121 13.47 -10.10 21.99
C HIS A 121 13.28 -11.59 22.38
N CYS A 122 12.12 -12.17 22.09
CA CYS A 122 11.83 -13.58 22.39
C CYS A 122 12.75 -14.54 21.64
N LEU A 123 12.96 -14.31 20.34
CA LEU A 123 13.80 -15.15 19.48
C LEU A 123 15.27 -15.01 19.84
N SER A 124 15.78 -13.80 20.08
CA SER A 124 17.18 -13.60 20.49
C SER A 124 17.48 -14.28 21.82
N LYS A 125 16.53 -14.26 22.78
CA LYS A 125 16.64 -15.01 24.04
C LYS A 125 16.62 -16.53 23.80
N ALA A 126 15.75 -17.02 22.92
CA ALA A 126 15.64 -18.44 22.60
C ALA A 126 16.91 -18.99 21.92
N VAL A 127 17.47 -18.24 20.95
CA VAL A 127 18.72 -18.56 20.26
C VAL A 127 19.87 -18.64 21.25
N LYS A 128 20.01 -17.63 22.14
CA LYS A 128 21.05 -17.62 23.19
C LYS A 128 20.89 -18.74 24.21
N SER A 129 19.66 -19.18 24.46
CA SER A 129 19.35 -20.21 25.46
C SER A 129 19.59 -21.65 24.98
N SER A 130 20.01 -21.89 23.74
CA SER A 130 20.30 -23.23 23.17
C SER A 130 19.27 -24.31 23.55
N ARG A 131 17.97 -24.01 23.48
CA ARG A 131 16.95 -25.06 23.59
C ARG A 131 16.83 -25.74 22.23
N LYS A 132 17.27 -27.01 22.14
CA LYS A 132 16.91 -27.90 21.04
C LYS A 132 15.38 -27.94 20.96
N ILE A 133 14.80 -27.30 19.94
CA ILE A 133 13.37 -27.42 19.67
C ILE A 133 13.11 -28.90 19.37
N PRO A 134 12.23 -29.59 20.12
CA PRO A 134 11.92 -30.99 19.83
C PRO A 134 11.32 -31.06 18.43
N ARG A 135 11.93 -31.87 17.56
CA ARG A 135 11.32 -32.19 16.26
C ARG A 135 10.08 -33.04 16.54
N SER A 136 8.90 -32.47 16.31
CA SER A 136 7.67 -33.27 16.23
C SER A 136 7.79 -34.19 15.01
N ARG A 137 7.74 -35.51 15.26
CA ARG A 137 7.63 -36.55 14.23
C ARG A 137 6.23 -36.57 13.64
#